data_AF-A0A7S4M1M0-F1
#
_entry.id   AF-A0A7S4M1M0-F1
#
_cell.length_a   1.000
_cell.length_b   1.000
_cell.length_c   1.000
_cell.angle_alpha   90.00
_cell.angle_beta   90.00
_cell.angle_gamma   90.00
#
_symmetry.space_group_name_H-M   'P 1'
#
loop_
_entity.id
_entity.type
_entity.pdbx_description
1 polymer ?
#
loop_
_entity_poly.entity_id
_entity_poly.type
_entity_poly.pdbx_seq_one_letter_code
_entity_poly.pdbx_strand_id
1 'polypeptide(L)'
;ERPQRHEGSLVRLCGPERAMAKIGEGDNRWIVKEREDGQNCNNWHWTTKDISSHVKNALSEAVRGAIFPTDGALANCKIKSCETKGEASVNNRKGRTFLIYEFEMKMKWEGELRDADGGLVESCKGSMRLADVNATELDDLEVEFESKSRGSPLSEAMRKQGCGFVKKAIQSCIEALQADVVAQANAAKEEGPKPAGQAASAPRMYSTPAVSVPLPQPIKVEAKPEPSKLGLPEVTPKMNKVSVKEVSAKDDDSDDDDDANEKPPAPVAAAIAKLKEKPEGVKALRLSNLGVCDVHLQFIIDALHSSQVHLESLDLSFNKLTDAGVHVLCKAFAQGMALELSKLHLGGNKTSPAGMALSQGLKQMRGELSVVWKPQLPDAKSLCTVGTVYVNSPANKAGLLTGDSVLAFGPVQYDRFKSVSDSIVPVVKGNVNKPIDVVVCRMDGTAQVQHLQLTLTPTEWRGAGLLGCILK
;
A
#
# COMPACT_ATOMS: atom_id res chain seq x y z
N GLU A 1 60.28 23.60 -26.05
CA GLU A 1 60.93 22.28 -26.18
C GLU A 1 59.94 21.20 -25.73
N ARG A 2 59.86 20.08 -26.46
CA ARG A 2 59.22 18.82 -26.00
C ARG A 2 60.01 18.24 -24.80
N PRO A 3 59.60 17.15 -24.09
CA PRO A 3 58.39 16.31 -24.21
C PRO A 3 57.72 15.90 -22.86
N GLN A 4 56.46 15.44 -22.93
CA GLN A 4 55.90 14.46 -22.00
C GLN A 4 56.35 13.04 -22.40
N ARG A 5 56.72 12.22 -21.41
CA ARG A 5 56.91 10.77 -21.54
C ARG A 5 55.58 10.05 -21.28
N HIS A 6 55.31 9.05 -22.13
CA HIS A 6 54.47 7.87 -21.88
C HIS A 6 54.83 7.23 -20.50
N GLU A 7 53.99 6.49 -19.78
CA GLU A 7 53.13 5.40 -20.23
C GLU A 7 52.29 4.84 -19.05
N GLY A 8 51.10 4.30 -19.38
CA GLY A 8 50.40 3.26 -18.61
C GLY A 8 49.37 3.76 -17.58
N SER A 9 48.20 3.18 -17.38
CA SER A 9 47.45 2.10 -18.02
C SER A 9 46.08 2.02 -17.31
N LEU A 10 45.12 1.36 -17.96
CA LEU A 10 43.93 0.72 -17.39
C LEU A 10 42.70 1.58 -17.05
N VAL A 11 41.84 1.58 -18.05
CA VAL A 11 40.39 1.74 -18.01
C VAL A 11 39.74 0.66 -17.11
N ARG A 12 38.83 1.08 -16.22
CA ARG A 12 37.68 0.27 -15.77
C ARG A 12 36.40 0.94 -16.27
N LEU A 13 35.65 0.22 -17.10
CA LEU A 13 34.32 0.60 -17.58
C LEU A 13 33.28 0.28 -16.50
N CYS A 14 32.59 1.30 -15.98
CA CYS A 14 31.30 1.16 -15.30
C CYS A 14 30.19 1.61 -16.26
N GLY A 15 29.04 0.90 -16.22
CA GLY A 15 27.81 1.23 -16.94
C GLY A 15 27.24 2.61 -16.55
N PRO A 16 26.15 3.06 -17.19
CA PRO A 16 25.81 4.48 -17.29
C PRO A 16 25.59 5.07 -15.90
N GLU A 17 26.56 5.85 -15.43
CA GLU A 17 26.43 6.72 -14.28
C GLU A 17 25.20 7.61 -14.52
N ARG A 18 24.16 7.45 -13.69
CA ARG A 18 23.22 8.56 -13.50
C ARG A 18 24.04 9.66 -12.83
N ALA A 19 24.52 10.60 -13.64
CA ALA A 19 25.27 11.75 -13.19
C ALA A 19 24.50 12.46 -12.07
N MET A 20 25.08 12.47 -10.87
CA MET A 20 24.62 13.32 -9.78
C MET A 20 24.79 14.78 -10.21
N ALA A 21 23.85 15.64 -9.83
CA ALA A 21 23.94 17.06 -10.12
C ALA A 21 25.20 17.64 -9.48
N LYS A 22 26.00 18.38 -10.26
CA LYS A 22 27.22 19.01 -9.77
C LYS A 22 26.84 20.19 -8.88
N ILE A 23 27.46 20.31 -7.71
CA ILE A 23 27.28 21.46 -6.82
C ILE A 23 27.59 22.76 -7.60
N GLY A 24 26.59 23.64 -7.69
CA GLY A 24 26.65 24.91 -8.43
C GLY A 24 25.99 24.89 -9.81
N GLU A 25 25.73 23.72 -10.40
CA GLU A 25 24.89 23.55 -11.59
C GLU A 25 23.57 22.90 -11.16
N GLY A 26 22.54 23.72 -10.91
CA GLY A 26 21.21 23.20 -10.56
C GLY A 26 20.75 22.15 -11.59
N ASP A 27 20.23 21.02 -11.11
CA ASP A 27 19.65 20.00 -11.97
C ASP A 27 18.39 20.57 -12.66
N ASN A 28 18.29 20.46 -13.98
CA ASN A 28 17.11 20.90 -14.73
C ASN A 28 15.81 20.24 -14.27
N ARG A 29 15.87 19.11 -13.56
CA ARG A 29 14.69 18.50 -12.93
C ARG A 29 14.15 19.35 -11.75
N TRP A 30 15.02 20.12 -11.09
CA TRP A 30 14.75 20.78 -9.81
C TRP A 30 14.84 22.32 -9.91
N ILE A 31 15.19 22.85 -11.08
CA ILE A 31 15.14 24.30 -11.35
C ILE A 31 13.69 24.73 -11.62
N VAL A 32 13.07 25.39 -10.64
CA VAL A 32 11.86 26.19 -10.86
C VAL A 32 12.27 27.51 -11.51
N LYS A 33 12.30 27.56 -12.84
CA LYS A 33 12.41 28.80 -13.60
C LYS A 33 11.00 29.26 -13.99
N GLU A 34 10.67 30.52 -13.71
CA GLU A 34 9.57 31.20 -14.40
C GLU A 34 9.89 31.17 -15.90
N ARG A 35 9.04 30.51 -16.68
CA ARG A 35 9.16 30.48 -18.14
C ARG A 35 8.37 31.65 -18.71
N GLU A 36 8.94 32.30 -19.72
CA GLU A 36 8.28 33.38 -20.46
C GLU A 36 6.98 32.93 -21.18
N ASP A 37 6.76 31.62 -21.33
CA ASP A 37 5.58 31.02 -21.94
C ASP A 37 4.37 30.88 -20.99
N GLY A 38 4.54 31.14 -19.68
CA GLY A 38 3.47 31.06 -18.68
C GLY A 38 2.85 29.68 -18.48
N GLN A 39 3.46 28.60 -18.99
CA GLN A 39 2.89 27.25 -18.88
C GLN A 39 3.03 26.70 -17.46
N ASN A 40 1.93 26.18 -16.92
CA ASN A 40 1.83 25.64 -15.56
C ASN A 40 2.59 24.31 -15.39
N CYS A 41 3.91 24.37 -15.42
CA CYS A 41 4.79 23.22 -15.21
C CYS A 41 4.56 22.66 -13.80
N ASN A 42 4.41 21.33 -13.70
CA ASN A 42 4.16 20.60 -12.45
C ASN A 42 2.87 21.01 -11.70
N ASN A 43 1.91 21.70 -12.34
CA ASN A 43 0.66 22.12 -11.71
C ASN A 43 0.86 22.93 -10.41
N TRP A 44 1.92 23.76 -10.38
CA TRP A 44 2.33 24.55 -9.22
C TRP A 44 1.67 25.93 -9.17
N HIS A 45 1.33 26.49 -10.33
CA HIS A 45 0.59 27.74 -10.44
C HIS A 45 -0.91 27.48 -10.27
N TRP A 46 -1.61 28.44 -9.67
CA TRP A 46 -3.07 28.40 -9.55
C TRP A 46 -3.68 28.42 -10.94
N THR A 47 -4.48 27.40 -11.27
CA THR A 47 -5.36 27.43 -12.45
C THR A 47 -6.78 27.02 -12.05
N THR A 48 -7.75 27.82 -12.49
CA THR A 48 -9.18 27.53 -12.38
C THR A 48 -9.74 27.37 -13.78
N LYS A 49 -10.35 26.22 -14.05
CA LYS A 49 -11.02 25.94 -15.34
C LYS A 49 -12.50 25.73 -15.10
N ASP A 50 -13.34 26.55 -15.71
CA ASP A 50 -14.78 26.35 -15.70
C ASP A 50 -15.16 25.11 -16.51
N ILE A 51 -15.90 24.20 -15.89
CA ILE A 51 -16.46 23.01 -16.52
C ILE A 51 -17.95 22.86 -16.23
N SER A 52 -18.61 23.95 -15.84
CA SER A 52 -20.03 24.00 -15.48
C SER A 52 -20.93 23.34 -16.53
N SER A 53 -20.69 23.61 -17.81
CA SER A 53 -21.47 23.04 -18.91
C SER A 53 -21.34 21.52 -19.02
N HIS A 54 -20.12 21.00 -18.82
CA HIS A 54 -19.86 19.56 -18.88
C HIS A 54 -20.55 18.83 -17.73
N VAL A 55 -20.42 19.36 -16.50
CA VAL A 55 -21.03 18.76 -15.31
C VAL A 55 -22.56 18.85 -15.36
N LYS A 56 -23.13 19.98 -15.80
CA LYS A 56 -24.58 20.13 -16.01
C LYS A 56 -25.15 19.07 -16.96
N ASN A 57 -24.46 18.82 -18.07
CA ASN A 57 -24.87 17.83 -19.05
C ASN A 57 -24.78 16.41 -18.48
N ALA A 58 -23.65 16.06 -17.86
CA ALA A 58 -23.44 14.75 -17.25
C ALA A 58 -24.49 14.44 -16.16
N LEU A 59 -24.78 15.40 -15.28
CA LEU A 59 -25.82 15.26 -14.26
C LEU A 59 -27.21 15.08 -14.87
N SER A 60 -27.53 15.85 -15.92
CA SER A 60 -28.83 15.77 -16.60
C SER A 60 -29.02 14.42 -17.30
N GLU A 61 -27.95 13.88 -17.91
CA GLU A 61 -27.95 12.55 -18.54
C GLU A 61 -28.03 11.42 -17.52
N ALA A 62 -27.25 11.47 -16.44
CA ALA A 62 -27.25 10.46 -15.39
C ALA A 62 -28.64 10.32 -14.74
N VAL A 63 -29.30 11.45 -14.50
CA VAL A 63 -30.65 11.49 -13.96
C VAL A 63 -31.69 10.98 -14.97
N ARG A 64 -31.58 11.37 -16.24
CA ARG A 64 -32.51 10.90 -17.28
C ARG A 64 -32.36 9.41 -17.58
N GLY A 65 -31.15 8.88 -17.43
CA GLY A 65 -30.80 7.48 -17.58
C GLY A 65 -31.01 6.64 -16.31
N ALA A 66 -31.56 7.21 -15.23
CA ALA A 66 -31.82 6.46 -14.00
C ALA A 66 -32.85 5.35 -14.26
N ILE A 67 -32.38 4.10 -14.20
CA ILE A 67 -33.21 2.91 -14.38
C ILE A 67 -33.90 2.62 -13.05
N PHE A 68 -35.19 2.88 -12.97
CA PHE A 68 -36.01 2.43 -11.85
C PHE A 68 -36.19 0.91 -11.90
N PRO A 69 -36.38 0.25 -10.74
CA PRO A 69 -36.59 -1.20 -10.70
C PRO A 69 -37.71 -1.63 -11.65
N THR A 70 -37.41 -2.65 -12.46
CA THR A 70 -38.37 -3.24 -13.42
C THR A 70 -39.43 -4.10 -12.73
N ASP A 71 -39.27 -4.37 -11.43
CA ASP A 71 -40.18 -5.13 -10.61
C ASP A 71 -40.88 -4.22 -9.59
N GLY A 72 -42.20 -4.30 -9.51
CA GLY A 72 -43.04 -3.52 -8.61
C GLY A 72 -43.54 -2.17 -9.15
N ALA A 73 -43.99 -1.30 -8.23
CA ALA A 73 -44.75 -0.09 -8.55
C ALA A 73 -43.99 0.98 -9.36
N LEU A 74 -42.67 0.88 -9.49
CA LEU A 74 -41.83 1.86 -10.18
C LEU A 74 -41.46 1.46 -11.62
N ALA A 75 -41.95 0.32 -12.11
CA ALA A 75 -41.56 -0.24 -13.41
C ALA A 75 -41.81 0.71 -14.61
N ASN A 76 -42.83 1.57 -14.55
CA ASN A 76 -43.12 2.56 -15.60
C ASN A 76 -42.86 4.00 -15.15
N CYS A 77 -42.01 4.23 -14.15
CA CYS A 77 -41.60 5.56 -13.74
C CYS A 77 -40.47 6.08 -14.62
N LYS A 78 -40.53 7.37 -14.98
CA LYS A 78 -39.46 8.05 -15.72
C LYS A 78 -39.34 9.51 -15.32
N ILE A 79 -38.14 10.04 -15.48
CA ILE A 79 -37.86 11.46 -15.29
C ILE A 79 -38.06 12.15 -16.63
N LYS A 80 -39.01 13.09 -16.67
CA LYS A 80 -39.45 13.78 -17.89
C LYS A 80 -38.52 14.92 -18.28
N SER A 81 -38.02 15.65 -17.29
CA SER A 81 -37.13 16.78 -17.49
C SER A 81 -36.27 17.01 -16.25
N CYS A 82 -35.02 17.43 -16.47
CA CYS A 82 -34.09 17.86 -15.44
C CYS A 82 -33.57 19.25 -15.84
N GLU A 83 -33.64 20.21 -14.91
CA GLU A 83 -33.06 21.55 -15.02
C GLU A 83 -31.99 21.68 -13.93
N THR A 84 -30.75 21.97 -14.34
CA THR A 84 -29.60 22.08 -13.43
C THR A 84 -29.02 23.48 -13.51
N LYS A 85 -29.01 24.21 -12.39
CA LYS A 85 -28.43 25.56 -12.25
C LYS A 85 -27.27 25.52 -11.29
N GLY A 86 -26.29 26.40 -11.47
CA GLY A 86 -25.08 26.43 -10.65
C GLY A 86 -23.81 26.41 -11.50
N GLU A 87 -22.69 26.17 -10.83
CA GLU A 87 -21.36 26.23 -11.43
C GLU A 87 -20.44 25.12 -10.92
N ALA A 88 -19.48 24.75 -11.76
CA ALA A 88 -18.41 23.83 -11.39
C ALA A 88 -17.09 24.29 -12.00
N SER A 89 -16.05 24.30 -11.16
CA SER A 89 -14.70 24.64 -11.57
C SER A 89 -13.70 23.61 -11.09
N VAL A 90 -12.76 23.25 -11.97
CA VAL A 90 -11.59 22.46 -11.62
C VAL A 90 -10.52 23.40 -11.12
N ASN A 91 -10.05 23.17 -9.89
CA ASN A 91 -8.99 23.95 -9.28
C ASN A 91 -7.75 23.09 -9.11
N ASN A 92 -6.61 23.66 -9.50
CA ASN A 92 -5.32 23.01 -9.39
C ASN A 92 -4.39 23.80 -8.46
N ARG A 93 -3.91 23.15 -7.39
CA ARG A 93 -3.06 23.79 -6.39
C ARG A 93 -2.07 22.79 -5.82
N LYS A 94 -0.77 23.14 -5.84
CA LYS A 94 0.31 22.32 -5.26
C LYS A 94 0.27 20.86 -5.74
N GLY A 95 -0.01 20.63 -7.03
CA GLY A 95 -0.10 19.30 -7.61
C GLY A 95 -1.36 18.49 -7.29
N ARG A 96 -2.31 19.06 -6.52
CA ARG A 96 -3.63 18.48 -6.24
C ARG A 96 -4.70 19.18 -7.07
N THR A 97 -5.43 18.40 -7.85
CA THR A 97 -6.57 18.85 -8.64
C THR A 97 -7.86 18.38 -7.99
N PHE A 98 -8.84 19.28 -7.84
CA PHE A 98 -10.12 18.97 -7.22
C PHE A 98 -11.26 19.74 -7.89
N LEU A 99 -12.45 19.14 -7.89
CA LEU A 99 -13.67 19.77 -8.39
C LEU A 99 -14.33 20.57 -7.27
N ILE A 100 -14.60 21.84 -7.53
CA ILE A 100 -15.51 22.64 -6.71
C ILE A 100 -16.80 22.76 -7.53
N TYR A 101 -17.93 22.42 -6.92
CA TYR A 101 -19.22 22.49 -7.58
C TYR A 101 -20.31 22.88 -6.58
N GLU A 102 -21.28 23.63 -7.08
CA GLU A 102 -22.49 24.01 -6.37
C GLU A 102 -23.63 24.02 -7.38
N PHE A 103 -24.58 23.11 -7.23
CA PHE A 103 -25.72 22.99 -8.14
C PHE A 103 -27.06 22.90 -7.42
N GLU A 104 -28.07 23.55 -8.01
CA GLU A 104 -29.48 23.36 -7.73
C GLU A 104 -30.10 22.55 -8.88
N MET A 105 -30.76 21.43 -8.56
CA MET A 105 -31.41 20.56 -9.54
C MET A 105 -32.93 20.54 -9.34
N LYS A 106 -33.69 20.75 -10.41
CA LYS A 106 -35.16 20.63 -10.45
C LYS A 106 -35.58 19.61 -11.48
N MET A 107 -36.35 18.62 -11.04
CA MET A 107 -36.70 17.46 -11.83
C MET A 107 -38.21 17.27 -11.84
N LYS A 108 -38.77 16.88 -12.98
CA LYS A 108 -40.18 16.49 -13.12
C LYS A 108 -40.25 15.01 -13.47
N TRP A 109 -41.06 14.25 -12.76
CA TRP A 109 -41.22 12.82 -12.97
C TRP A 109 -42.67 12.47 -13.28
N GLU A 110 -42.86 11.39 -14.02
CA GLU A 110 -44.17 10.78 -14.27
C GLU A 110 -44.05 9.26 -14.18
N GLY A 111 -45.09 8.60 -13.67
CA GLY A 111 -45.14 7.15 -13.53
C GLY A 111 -46.54 6.60 -13.69
N GLU A 112 -46.60 5.33 -14.08
CA GLU A 112 -47.83 4.57 -14.25
C GLU A 112 -47.73 3.24 -13.49
N LEU A 113 -48.70 2.97 -12.62
CA LEU A 113 -48.89 1.69 -11.97
C LEU A 113 -49.82 0.84 -12.84
N ARG A 114 -49.40 -0.38 -13.16
CA ARG A 114 -50.19 -1.35 -13.94
C ARG A 114 -50.45 -2.60 -13.12
N ASP A 115 -51.62 -3.21 -13.31
CA ASP A 115 -52.02 -4.46 -12.66
C ASP A 115 -51.38 -5.67 -13.37
N ALA A 116 -51.54 -6.86 -12.79
CA ALA A 116 -51.05 -8.13 -13.33
C ALA A 116 -51.53 -8.42 -14.77
N ASP A 117 -52.69 -7.89 -15.17
CA ASP A 117 -53.27 -8.00 -16.51
C ASP A 117 -52.87 -6.84 -17.46
N GLY A 118 -51.96 -5.96 -17.04
CA GLY A 118 -51.47 -4.83 -17.84
C GLY A 118 -52.40 -3.60 -17.87
N GLY A 119 -53.52 -3.65 -17.15
CA GLY A 119 -54.45 -2.53 -16.98
C GLY A 119 -53.86 -1.39 -16.16
N LEU A 120 -54.11 -0.14 -16.56
CA LEU A 120 -53.62 1.05 -15.84
C LEU A 120 -54.39 1.20 -14.51
N VAL A 121 -53.70 1.03 -13.40
CA VAL A 121 -54.24 1.17 -12.03
C VAL A 121 -54.17 2.62 -11.57
N GLU A 122 -53.02 3.27 -11.81
CA GLU A 122 -52.80 4.63 -11.36
C GLU A 122 -51.78 5.35 -12.23
N SER A 123 -51.93 6.66 -12.45
CA SER A 123 -50.90 7.50 -13.05
C SER A 123 -50.59 8.66 -12.12
N CYS A 124 -49.31 8.89 -11.83
CA CYS A 124 -48.88 9.95 -10.92
C CYS A 124 -47.79 10.81 -11.58
N LYS A 125 -47.79 12.10 -11.22
CA LYS A 125 -46.80 13.08 -11.66
C LYS A 125 -46.36 13.93 -10.47
N GLY A 126 -45.10 14.33 -10.45
CA GLY A 126 -44.55 15.14 -9.38
C GLY A 126 -43.27 15.87 -9.75
N SER A 127 -42.74 16.57 -8.75
CA SER A 127 -41.50 17.35 -8.80
C SER A 127 -40.55 16.89 -7.71
N MET A 128 -39.26 16.93 -8.02
CA MET A 128 -38.18 16.71 -7.06
C MET A 128 -37.20 17.88 -7.18
N ARG A 129 -36.76 18.43 -6.06
CA ARG A 129 -35.78 19.50 -6.01
C ARG A 129 -34.65 19.15 -5.06
N LEU A 130 -33.42 19.36 -5.52
CA LEU A 130 -32.21 19.30 -4.72
C LEU A 130 -31.66 20.73 -4.69
N ALA A 131 -31.71 21.35 -3.51
CA ALA A 131 -31.36 22.75 -3.35
C ALA A 131 -29.86 22.99 -3.38
N ASP A 132 -29.08 22.04 -2.85
CA ASP A 132 -27.66 22.21 -2.58
C ASP A 132 -26.90 20.91 -2.87
N VAL A 133 -26.44 20.77 -4.12
CA VAL A 133 -25.56 19.67 -4.54
C VAL A 133 -24.13 20.22 -4.57
N ASN A 134 -23.39 19.94 -3.50
CA ASN A 134 -22.01 20.39 -3.31
C ASN A 134 -21.12 19.24 -2.77
N ALA A 135 -19.83 19.53 -2.55
CA ALA A 135 -18.85 18.53 -2.09
C ALA A 135 -19.01 18.10 -0.62
N THR A 136 -19.66 18.92 0.22
CA THR A 136 -19.84 18.63 1.65
C THR A 136 -21.13 17.87 1.95
N GLU A 137 -22.17 18.08 1.15
CA GLU A 137 -23.53 17.53 1.34
C GLU A 137 -23.83 16.35 0.42
N LEU A 138 -22.84 15.81 -0.30
CA LEU A 138 -23.03 14.71 -1.25
C LEU A 138 -23.56 13.43 -0.58
N ASP A 139 -23.15 13.18 0.66
CA ASP A 139 -23.52 11.98 1.43
C ASP A 139 -24.92 12.09 2.07
N ASP A 140 -25.47 13.30 2.24
CA ASP A 140 -26.80 13.54 2.84
C ASP A 140 -27.66 14.50 2.01
N LEU A 141 -27.65 14.31 0.69
CA LEU A 141 -28.41 15.16 -0.24
C LEU A 141 -29.90 15.24 0.15
N GLU A 142 -30.38 16.41 0.56
CA GLU A 142 -31.80 16.60 0.84
C GLU A 142 -32.60 16.71 -0.47
N VAL A 143 -33.68 15.92 -0.59
CA VAL A 143 -34.56 15.92 -1.76
C VAL A 143 -35.94 16.38 -1.32
N GLU A 144 -36.30 17.59 -1.73
CA GLU A 144 -37.65 18.10 -1.62
C GLU A 144 -38.53 17.36 -2.64
N PHE A 145 -39.50 16.59 -2.17
CA PHE A 145 -40.38 15.77 -3.00
C PHE A 145 -41.83 16.28 -2.96
N GLU A 146 -42.40 16.49 -4.13
CA GLU A 146 -43.78 16.90 -4.32
C GLU A 146 -44.49 15.98 -5.32
N SER A 147 -45.76 15.66 -5.05
CA SER A 147 -46.58 14.81 -5.91
C SER A 147 -48.02 15.32 -5.94
N LYS A 148 -48.67 15.23 -7.11
CA LYS A 148 -50.07 15.64 -7.30
C LYS A 148 -51.08 14.70 -6.65
N SER A 149 -50.72 13.43 -6.44
CA SER A 149 -51.56 12.41 -5.78
C SER A 149 -50.88 11.90 -4.51
N ARG A 150 -50.79 12.79 -3.51
CA ARG A 150 -50.10 12.54 -2.24
C ARG A 150 -50.74 11.37 -1.49
N GLY A 151 -49.94 10.36 -1.14
CA GLY A 151 -50.37 9.19 -0.36
C GLY A 151 -50.78 7.98 -1.20
N SER A 152 -50.63 8.05 -2.53
CA SER A 152 -50.83 6.89 -3.38
C SER A 152 -49.63 5.93 -3.33
N PRO A 153 -49.84 4.61 -3.57
CA PRO A 153 -48.77 3.61 -3.56
C PRO A 153 -47.59 3.98 -4.48
N LEU A 154 -47.88 4.54 -5.65
CA LEU A 154 -46.89 5.02 -6.61
C LEU A 154 -46.13 6.24 -6.09
N SER A 155 -46.83 7.21 -5.49
CA SER A 155 -46.21 8.42 -4.93
C SER A 155 -45.31 8.11 -3.73
N GLU A 156 -45.71 7.17 -2.88
CA GLU A 156 -44.91 6.73 -1.73
C GLU A 156 -43.69 5.90 -2.15
N ALA A 157 -43.84 5.03 -3.16
CA ALA A 157 -42.73 4.30 -3.74
C ALA A 157 -41.71 5.26 -4.35
N MET A 158 -42.16 6.29 -5.08
CA MET A 158 -41.28 7.29 -5.65
C MET A 158 -40.59 8.14 -4.58
N ARG A 159 -41.31 8.50 -3.51
CA ARG A 159 -40.75 9.26 -2.37
C ARG A 159 -39.68 8.48 -1.61
N LYS A 160 -39.88 7.18 -1.37
CA LYS A 160 -38.96 6.33 -0.60
C LYS A 160 -37.83 5.76 -1.46
N GLN A 161 -38.19 5.06 -2.53
CA GLN A 161 -37.22 4.36 -3.37
C GLN A 161 -36.72 5.24 -4.51
N GLY A 162 -37.63 5.95 -5.21
CA GLY A 162 -37.28 6.80 -6.35
C GLY A 162 -36.30 7.92 -5.99
N CYS A 163 -36.52 8.62 -4.87
CA CYS A 163 -35.57 9.60 -4.33
C CYS A 163 -34.20 8.98 -4.05
N GLY A 164 -34.16 7.77 -3.49
CA GLY A 164 -32.91 7.05 -3.23
C GLY A 164 -32.14 6.71 -4.51
N PHE A 165 -32.83 6.30 -5.57
CA PHE A 165 -32.21 6.05 -6.88
C PHE A 165 -31.63 7.32 -7.50
N VAL A 166 -32.37 8.43 -7.45
CA VAL A 166 -31.90 9.73 -7.96
C VAL A 166 -30.66 10.20 -7.19
N LYS A 167 -30.67 10.13 -5.85
CA LYS A 167 -29.50 10.47 -5.02
C LYS A 167 -28.27 9.64 -5.42
N LYS A 168 -28.44 8.32 -5.55
CA LYS A 168 -27.36 7.42 -5.96
C LYS A 168 -26.83 7.72 -7.36
N ALA A 169 -27.71 8.00 -8.33
CA ALA A 169 -27.30 8.34 -9.69
C ALA A 169 -26.48 9.64 -9.75
N ILE A 170 -26.87 10.66 -8.97
CA ILE A 170 -26.14 11.92 -8.84
C ILE A 170 -24.79 11.68 -8.16
N GLN A 171 -24.77 10.93 -7.05
CA GLN A 171 -23.54 10.59 -6.32
C GLN A 171 -22.54 9.86 -7.20
N SER A 172 -22.94 8.78 -7.87
CA SER A 172 -22.07 8.03 -8.77
C SER A 172 -21.58 8.86 -9.96
N CYS A 173 -22.40 9.78 -10.48
CA CYS A 173 -21.99 10.68 -11.55
C CYS A 173 -20.89 11.66 -11.10
N ILE A 174 -21.05 12.26 -9.92
CA ILE A 174 -20.07 13.21 -9.36
C ILE A 174 -18.76 12.50 -9.00
N GLU A 175 -18.83 11.30 -8.41
CA GLU A 175 -17.64 10.48 -8.12
C GLU A 175 -16.86 10.13 -9.39
N ALA A 176 -17.56 9.76 -10.47
CA ALA A 176 -16.95 9.50 -11.77
C ALA A 176 -16.29 10.76 -12.36
N LEU A 177 -16.97 11.91 -12.32
CA LEU A 177 -16.41 13.19 -12.78
C LEU A 177 -15.18 13.61 -11.97
N GLN A 178 -15.19 13.40 -10.66
CA GLN A 178 -14.05 13.68 -9.78
C GLN A 178 -12.87 12.77 -10.12
N ALA A 179 -13.12 11.49 -10.42
CA ALA A 179 -12.09 10.55 -10.86
C ALA A 179 -11.49 10.94 -12.22
N ASP A 180 -12.33 11.33 -13.19
CA ASP A 180 -11.88 11.77 -14.52
C ASP A 180 -11.05 13.04 -14.45
N VAL A 181 -11.44 14.00 -13.62
CA VAL A 181 -10.67 15.24 -13.38
C VAL A 181 -9.28 14.93 -12.79
N VAL A 182 -9.21 13.99 -11.84
CA VAL A 182 -7.92 13.55 -11.26
C VAL A 182 -7.08 12.78 -12.27
N ALA A 183 -7.70 11.94 -13.09
CA ALA A 183 -7.02 11.18 -14.15
C ALA A 183 -6.44 12.10 -15.23
N GLN A 184 -7.21 13.07 -15.72
CA GLN A 184 -6.74 14.08 -16.68
C GLN A 184 -5.58 14.91 -16.11
N ALA A 185 -5.66 15.27 -14.82
CA ALA A 185 -4.58 15.99 -14.14
C ALA A 185 -3.29 15.16 -13.99
N ASN A 186 -3.39 13.84 -13.87
CA ASN A 186 -2.24 12.93 -13.80
C ASN A 186 -1.66 12.64 -15.18
N ALA A 187 -2.49 12.47 -16.22
CA ALA A 187 -2.02 12.31 -17.60
C ALA A 187 -1.21 13.54 -18.08
N ALA A 188 -1.65 14.75 -17.71
CA ALA A 188 -0.90 15.98 -17.99
C ALA A 188 0.47 16.08 -17.28
N LYS A 189 0.73 15.26 -16.25
CA LYS A 189 2.05 15.18 -15.58
C LYS A 189 3.03 14.26 -16.32
N GLU A 190 2.54 13.28 -17.07
CA GLU A 190 3.38 12.35 -17.82
C GLU A 190 3.84 12.91 -19.18
N GLU A 191 3.13 13.89 -19.74
CA GLU A 191 3.55 14.63 -20.95
C GLU A 191 4.49 15.81 -20.61
N GLY A 192 5.69 15.51 -20.09
CA GLY A 192 6.86 16.39 -20.19
C GLY A 192 7.45 16.38 -21.62
N PRO A 193 8.19 17.42 -22.06
CA PRO A 193 8.21 17.87 -23.45
C PRO A 193 8.82 16.86 -24.44
N LYS A 194 8.10 16.61 -25.55
CA LYS A 194 8.73 16.18 -26.81
C LYS A 194 9.55 17.35 -27.36
N PRO A 195 10.81 17.14 -27.78
CA PRO A 195 11.58 18.18 -28.44
C PRO A 195 10.88 18.58 -29.76
N ALA A 196 10.61 19.87 -29.91
CA ALA A 196 10.08 20.44 -31.14
C ALA A 196 11.14 20.35 -32.24
N GLY A 197 10.79 19.65 -33.33
CA GLY A 197 11.61 19.63 -34.53
C GLY A 197 11.22 18.51 -35.49
N GLN A 198 10.10 18.66 -36.18
CA GLN A 198 10.04 18.70 -37.66
C GLN A 198 8.60 18.59 -38.16
N ALA A 199 8.24 19.58 -38.98
CA ALA A 199 6.99 19.66 -39.71
C ALA A 199 6.85 18.51 -40.72
N ALA A 200 5.60 18.15 -41.00
CA ALA A 200 5.22 17.13 -41.97
C ALA A 200 5.62 17.48 -43.40
N SER A 201 6.10 16.47 -44.15
CA SER A 201 5.81 16.30 -45.59
C SER A 201 6.00 14.83 -46.01
N ALA A 202 5.29 14.44 -47.06
CA ALA A 202 4.76 13.09 -47.33
C ALA A 202 5.68 12.17 -48.20
N PRO A 203 5.19 11.13 -48.93
CA PRO A 203 5.53 9.72 -48.69
C PRO A 203 6.32 8.97 -49.80
N ARG A 204 6.74 7.74 -49.47
CA ARG A 204 7.23 6.60 -50.31
C ARG A 204 8.67 6.65 -50.87
N MET A 205 9.46 5.59 -50.66
CA MET A 205 9.68 4.47 -51.61
C MET A 205 10.84 3.53 -51.20
N TYR A 206 10.53 2.22 -51.22
CA TYR A 206 11.35 1.03 -51.53
C TYR A 206 12.74 0.71 -50.92
N SER A 207 12.77 -0.53 -50.43
CA SER A 207 13.77 -1.60 -50.66
C SER A 207 14.94 -1.78 -49.70
N THR A 208 14.93 -2.96 -49.06
CA THR A 208 16.07 -3.69 -48.48
C THR A 208 17.10 -4.08 -49.57
N PRO A 209 18.33 -4.50 -49.22
CA PRO A 209 18.57 -5.91 -48.84
C PRO A 209 19.50 -6.13 -47.63
N ALA A 210 19.42 -7.34 -47.10
CA ALA A 210 20.13 -7.89 -45.95
C ALA A 210 21.60 -8.23 -46.22
N VAL A 211 22.46 -8.10 -45.19
CA VAL A 211 23.69 -8.89 -45.04
C VAL A 211 23.87 -9.27 -43.56
N SER A 212 24.09 -10.56 -43.35
CA SER A 212 24.22 -11.29 -42.09
C SER A 212 25.61 -11.15 -41.46
N VAL A 213 25.71 -11.11 -40.13
CA VAL A 213 26.99 -11.23 -39.39
C VAL A 213 26.86 -12.28 -38.27
N PRO A 214 27.85 -13.17 -38.06
CA PRO A 214 27.68 -14.44 -37.32
C PRO A 214 27.98 -14.35 -35.81
N LEU A 215 27.41 -15.31 -35.07
CA LEU A 215 27.70 -15.60 -33.65
C LEU A 215 29.15 -16.06 -33.43
N PRO A 216 29.81 -15.68 -32.33
CA PRO A 216 31.04 -16.33 -31.86
C PRO A 216 30.76 -17.52 -30.93
N GLN A 217 31.57 -18.57 -31.10
CA GLN A 217 31.63 -19.81 -30.30
C GLN A 217 32.85 -19.83 -29.35
N PRO A 218 32.89 -20.74 -28.34
CA PRO A 218 33.63 -20.60 -27.09
C PRO A 218 35.06 -21.16 -27.12
N ILE A 219 35.95 -20.63 -26.27
CA ILE A 219 37.35 -21.09 -26.12
C ILE A 219 37.51 -21.96 -24.87
N LYS A 220 38.25 -23.07 -25.07
CA LYS A 220 38.55 -24.18 -24.16
C LYS A 220 39.57 -23.85 -23.05
N VAL A 221 39.47 -24.67 -22.00
CA VAL A 221 40.33 -24.83 -20.80
C VAL A 221 41.57 -25.69 -21.12
N GLU A 222 42.72 -25.37 -20.49
CA GLU A 222 43.84 -26.28 -20.10
C GLU A 222 44.85 -25.44 -19.30
N ALA A 223 45.77 -25.92 -18.46
CA ALA A 223 45.84 -26.91 -17.39
C ALA A 223 47.16 -26.60 -16.62
N LYS A 224 47.27 -27.07 -15.36
CA LYS A 224 48.32 -26.83 -14.34
C LYS A 224 49.76 -27.21 -14.79
N PRO A 225 50.82 -26.76 -14.07
CA PRO A 225 51.36 -27.62 -13.01
C PRO A 225 51.81 -26.89 -11.72
N GLU A 226 51.87 -27.66 -10.63
CA GLU A 226 52.43 -27.38 -9.28
C GLU A 226 53.66 -28.33 -9.09
N PRO A 227 54.38 -28.41 -7.94
CA PRO A 227 54.44 -27.54 -6.74
C PRO A 227 55.89 -27.27 -6.24
N SER A 228 56.05 -26.35 -5.29
CA SER A 228 57.19 -26.41 -4.34
C SER A 228 56.85 -25.84 -2.96
N LYS A 229 57.41 -26.52 -1.96
CA LYS A 229 57.13 -26.57 -0.52
C LYS A 229 57.49 -25.29 0.25
N LEU A 230 56.87 -25.13 1.42
CA LEU A 230 57.32 -24.53 2.71
C LEU A 230 56.08 -23.83 3.30
N GLY A 231 55.52 -24.10 4.48
CA GLY A 231 55.96 -24.70 5.74
C GLY A 231 55.13 -23.97 6.81
N LEU A 232 54.43 -24.69 7.69
CA LEU A 232 53.69 -24.09 8.81
C LEU A 232 54.63 -23.29 9.74
N PRO A 233 54.11 -22.30 10.48
CA PRO A 233 53.80 -22.61 11.87
C PRO A 233 52.47 -22.06 12.39
N GLU A 234 51.97 -22.84 13.32
CA GLU A 234 50.91 -22.65 14.30
C GLU A 234 51.20 -21.46 15.23
N VAL A 235 50.25 -20.52 15.36
CA VAL A 235 50.22 -19.56 16.49
C VAL A 235 48.78 -19.12 16.76
N THR A 236 48.20 -19.62 17.85
CA THR A 236 47.14 -18.90 18.60
C THR A 236 47.73 -17.58 19.11
N PRO A 237 46.95 -16.48 19.27
CA PRO A 237 46.33 -16.27 20.59
C PRO A 237 45.06 -15.40 20.64
N LYS A 238 44.28 -15.65 21.70
CA LYS A 238 43.64 -14.73 22.65
C LYS A 238 42.82 -13.51 22.15
N MET A 239 41.62 -13.49 22.71
CA MET A 239 40.72 -12.36 22.96
C MET A 239 41.43 -11.00 23.05
N ASN A 240 40.97 -10.04 22.25
CA ASN A 240 41.14 -8.62 22.53
C ASN A 240 39.78 -7.91 22.51
N LYS A 241 39.47 -7.34 23.67
CA LYS A 241 38.39 -6.40 23.94
C LYS A 241 38.74 -5.10 23.22
N VAL A 242 38.05 -4.77 22.14
CA VAL A 242 38.21 -3.47 21.49
C VAL A 242 37.07 -2.56 21.96
N SER A 243 37.42 -1.62 22.83
CA SER A 243 36.64 -0.43 23.11
C SER A 243 36.54 0.41 21.84
N VAL A 244 35.33 0.65 21.34
CA VAL A 244 35.10 1.69 20.35
C VAL A 244 34.89 2.99 21.12
N LYS A 245 35.91 3.87 21.05
CA LYS A 245 35.78 5.27 21.42
C LYS A 245 34.95 5.98 20.35
N GLU A 246 34.05 6.82 20.84
CA GLU A 246 33.36 7.87 20.10
C GLU A 246 34.32 8.61 19.15
N VAL A 247 33.88 8.79 17.90
CA VAL A 247 34.36 9.87 17.05
C VAL A 247 33.11 10.63 16.59
N SER A 248 33.01 11.85 17.07
CA SER A 248 31.96 12.82 16.84
C SER A 248 32.28 13.71 15.63
N ALA A 249 31.29 13.88 14.76
CA ALA A 249 30.99 15.04 13.89
C ALA A 249 29.79 14.60 13.00
N LYS A 250 28.53 15.03 13.19
CA LYS A 250 27.94 16.36 12.91
C LYS A 250 28.44 16.89 11.55
N ASP A 251 27.64 17.01 10.49
CA ASP A 251 26.22 17.38 10.35
C ASP A 251 25.64 16.75 9.06
N ASP A 252 24.36 16.35 9.04
CA ASP A 252 23.49 16.45 7.86
C ASP A 252 22.04 16.12 8.25
N ASP A 253 21.15 17.08 7.98
CA ASP A 253 19.73 17.11 8.31
C ASP A 253 18.92 16.05 7.55
N SER A 254 18.52 14.98 8.26
CA SER A 254 17.38 14.15 7.90
C SER A 254 16.43 14.04 9.09
N ASP A 255 15.34 14.82 9.04
CA ASP A 255 14.15 14.67 9.88
C ASP A 255 13.43 13.35 9.55
N ASP A 256 14.03 12.22 9.91
CA ASP A 256 13.35 10.94 10.14
C ASP A 256 13.59 10.56 11.61
N ASP A 257 12.75 11.11 12.49
CA ASP A 257 12.59 10.63 13.86
C ASP A 257 12.22 9.14 13.86
N ASP A 258 13.21 8.27 14.11
CA ASP A 258 13.05 7.11 14.99
C ASP A 258 14.45 6.66 15.44
N ASP A 259 14.92 7.37 16.45
CA ASP A 259 16.04 7.06 17.32
C ASP A 259 16.10 5.56 17.68
N ALA A 260 17.32 5.07 17.77
CA ALA A 260 17.71 3.69 17.95
C ALA A 260 16.95 3.00 19.09
N ASN A 261 16.03 2.09 18.76
CA ASN A 261 15.64 1.09 19.74
C ASN A 261 16.73 0.01 19.80
N GLU A 262 17.83 0.32 20.47
CA GLU A 262 18.96 -0.59 20.71
C GLU A 262 18.52 -1.82 21.53
N LYS A 263 17.38 -1.72 22.23
CA LYS A 263 16.83 -2.76 23.09
C LYS A 263 15.70 -3.55 22.40
N PRO A 264 15.71 -4.89 22.44
CA PRO A 264 14.62 -5.68 21.87
C PRO A 264 13.26 -5.33 22.52
N PRO A 265 12.15 -5.39 21.76
CA PRO A 265 10.80 -5.18 22.29
C PRO A 265 10.57 -6.04 23.54
N ALA A 266 9.85 -5.54 24.54
CA ALA A 266 9.67 -6.23 25.81
C ALA A 266 9.23 -7.71 25.70
N PRO A 267 8.31 -8.09 24.78
CA PRO A 267 7.96 -9.50 24.57
C PRO A 267 9.11 -10.34 24.03
N VAL A 268 9.95 -9.76 23.15
CA VAL A 268 11.13 -10.41 22.57
C VAL A 268 12.21 -10.57 23.64
N ALA A 269 12.44 -9.54 24.46
CA ALA A 269 13.36 -9.59 25.59
C ALA A 269 12.96 -10.68 26.60
N ALA A 270 11.67 -10.78 26.91
CA ALA A 270 11.14 -11.83 27.79
C ALA A 270 11.31 -13.24 27.20
N ALA A 271 11.09 -13.39 25.89
CA ALA A 271 11.29 -14.65 25.20
C ALA A 271 12.78 -15.07 25.18
N ILE A 272 13.68 -14.11 24.94
CA ILE A 272 15.13 -14.32 25.02
C ILE A 272 15.56 -14.71 26.44
N ALA A 273 15.06 -14.02 27.46
CA ALA A 273 15.35 -14.34 28.86
C ALA A 273 14.88 -15.76 29.21
N LYS A 274 13.66 -16.13 28.81
CA LYS A 274 13.11 -17.48 29.00
C LYS A 274 13.94 -18.55 28.30
N LEU A 275 14.45 -18.27 27.11
CA LEU A 275 15.33 -19.18 26.37
C LEU A 275 16.65 -19.39 27.12
N LYS A 276 17.22 -18.32 27.71
CA LYS A 276 18.45 -18.39 28.50
C LYS A 276 18.25 -19.11 29.85
N GLU A 277 17.11 -18.94 30.49
CA GLU A 277 16.81 -19.56 31.79
C GLU A 277 16.48 -21.06 31.68
N LYS A 278 15.74 -21.47 30.64
CA LYS A 278 15.29 -22.85 30.46
C LYS A 278 15.44 -23.33 29.01
N PRO A 279 16.68 -23.53 28.53
CA PRO A 279 16.96 -23.83 27.12
C PRO A 279 16.42 -25.21 26.67
N GLU A 280 16.44 -26.21 27.55
CA GLU A 280 16.02 -27.59 27.23
C GLU A 280 14.49 -27.75 27.03
N GLY A 281 13.69 -26.80 27.52
CA GLY A 281 12.23 -26.89 27.48
C GLY A 281 11.56 -26.25 26.26
N VAL A 282 12.32 -25.56 25.39
CA VAL A 282 11.78 -24.73 24.31
C VAL A 282 12.08 -25.34 22.95
N LYS A 283 11.14 -26.14 22.43
CA LYS A 283 11.22 -26.73 21.09
C LYS A 283 10.78 -25.78 19.98
N ALA A 284 9.93 -24.80 20.29
CA ALA A 284 9.42 -23.82 19.33
C ALA A 284 9.43 -22.42 19.93
N LEU A 285 9.98 -21.47 19.18
CA LEU A 285 10.10 -20.06 19.56
C LEU A 285 9.34 -19.21 18.55
N ARG A 286 8.24 -18.62 18.99
CA ARG A 286 7.38 -17.77 18.17
C ARG A 286 7.63 -16.30 18.50
N LEU A 287 8.22 -15.58 17.55
CA LEU A 287 8.52 -14.15 17.62
C LEU A 287 7.83 -13.37 16.49
N SER A 288 6.77 -13.94 15.91
CA SER A 288 6.03 -13.34 14.80
C SER A 288 5.28 -12.07 15.20
N ASN A 289 5.27 -11.05 14.33
CA ASN A 289 4.55 -9.78 14.56
C ASN A 289 4.89 -9.11 15.90
N LEU A 290 6.17 -9.09 16.28
CA LEU A 290 6.65 -8.42 17.49
C LEU A 290 7.49 -7.17 17.21
N GLY A 291 7.57 -6.75 15.95
CA GLY A 291 8.37 -5.60 15.52
C GLY A 291 9.88 -5.87 15.57
N VAL A 292 10.30 -7.13 15.41
CA VAL A 292 11.73 -7.48 15.31
C VAL A 292 12.30 -6.83 14.04
N CYS A 293 13.47 -6.22 14.13
CA CYS A 293 14.21 -5.64 13.01
C CYS A 293 15.66 -6.10 13.10
N ASP A 294 16.48 -5.74 12.11
CA ASP A 294 17.82 -6.31 11.93
C ASP A 294 18.74 -6.12 13.15
N VAL A 295 18.64 -4.99 13.85
CA VAL A 295 19.44 -4.72 15.07
C VAL A 295 19.10 -5.68 16.22
N HIS A 296 17.88 -6.20 16.27
CA HIS A 296 17.44 -7.11 17.31
C HIS A 296 17.93 -8.55 17.09
N LEU A 297 18.36 -8.90 15.87
CA LEU A 297 18.75 -10.27 15.54
C LEU A 297 19.99 -10.73 16.31
N GLN A 298 20.92 -9.82 16.62
CA GLN A 298 22.11 -10.19 17.38
C GLN A 298 21.74 -10.76 18.75
N PHE A 299 20.78 -10.17 19.45
CA PHE A 299 20.32 -10.68 20.75
C PHE A 299 19.67 -12.07 20.65
N ILE A 300 18.95 -12.34 19.56
CA ILE A 300 18.33 -13.64 19.30
C ILE A 300 19.42 -14.68 18.97
N ILE A 301 20.36 -14.32 18.11
CA ILE A 301 21.49 -15.18 17.72
C ILE A 301 22.34 -15.53 18.94
N ASP A 302 22.65 -14.56 19.81
CA ASP A 302 23.41 -14.80 21.04
C ASP A 302 22.67 -15.75 21.99
N ALA A 303 21.34 -15.63 22.05
CA ALA A 303 20.52 -16.54 22.85
C ALA A 303 20.43 -17.95 22.25
N LEU A 304 20.56 -18.09 20.93
CA LEU A 304 20.64 -19.37 20.24
C LEU A 304 22.05 -19.99 20.30
N HIS A 305 23.09 -19.20 20.60
CA HIS A 305 24.47 -19.68 20.72
C HIS A 305 24.67 -20.53 21.97
N SER A 306 23.90 -20.30 23.03
CA SER A 306 24.03 -21.10 24.25
C SER A 306 23.65 -22.55 23.93
N SER A 307 24.65 -23.42 23.93
CA SER A 307 24.70 -24.79 23.37
C SER A 307 23.76 -25.83 23.99
N GLN A 308 22.75 -25.39 24.76
CA GLN A 308 21.71 -26.22 25.39
C GLN A 308 20.33 -26.05 24.73
N VAL A 309 20.21 -25.20 23.70
CA VAL A 309 18.94 -24.90 23.05
C VAL A 309 18.63 -25.93 21.96
N HIS A 310 17.70 -26.85 22.24
CA HIS A 310 17.17 -27.82 21.28
C HIS A 310 15.95 -27.26 20.54
N LEU A 311 16.12 -26.12 19.87
CA LEU A 311 15.04 -25.44 19.18
C LEU A 311 14.79 -26.09 17.81
N GLU A 312 13.60 -26.68 17.63
CA GLU A 312 13.18 -27.34 16.39
C GLU A 312 12.52 -26.35 15.39
N SER A 313 11.87 -25.29 15.90
CA SER A 313 11.13 -24.31 15.10
C SER A 313 11.33 -22.87 15.57
N LEU A 314 11.67 -21.96 14.64
CA LEU A 314 11.79 -20.52 14.87
C LEU A 314 10.87 -19.77 13.92
N ASP A 315 9.96 -18.97 14.47
CA ASP A 315 9.06 -18.13 13.69
C ASP A 315 9.36 -16.65 13.89
N LEU A 316 9.84 -16.01 12.82
CA LEU A 316 10.13 -14.58 12.73
C LEU A 316 9.24 -13.90 11.67
N SER A 317 8.12 -14.52 11.29
CA SER A 317 7.21 -14.00 10.27
C SER A 317 6.57 -12.67 10.66
N PHE A 318 6.16 -11.87 9.68
CA PHE A 318 5.47 -10.59 9.88
C PHE A 318 6.25 -9.62 10.79
N ASN A 319 7.56 -9.57 10.64
CA ASN A 319 8.43 -8.62 11.33
C ASN A 319 9.01 -7.59 10.33
N LYS A 320 9.97 -6.79 10.76
CA LYS A 320 10.59 -5.71 9.99
C LYS A 320 12.01 -6.08 9.55
N LEU A 321 12.27 -7.36 9.29
CA LEU A 321 13.59 -7.82 8.83
C LEU A 321 13.83 -7.42 7.36
N THR A 322 15.05 -7.01 7.05
CA THR A 322 15.49 -6.73 5.68
C THR A 322 16.44 -7.82 5.17
N ASP A 323 16.90 -7.67 3.92
CA ASP A 323 17.90 -8.57 3.31
C ASP A 323 19.20 -8.63 4.15
N ALA A 324 19.58 -7.54 4.81
CA ALA A 324 20.74 -7.51 5.69
C ALA A 324 20.53 -8.39 6.93
N GLY A 325 19.37 -8.29 7.58
CA GLY A 325 19.04 -9.16 8.72
C GLY A 325 18.99 -10.64 8.34
N VAL A 326 18.39 -10.97 7.19
CA VAL A 326 18.38 -12.35 6.68
C VAL A 326 19.80 -12.86 6.43
N HIS A 327 20.68 -12.02 5.89
CA HIS A 327 22.08 -12.38 5.70
C HIS A 327 22.79 -12.72 7.02
N VAL A 328 22.59 -11.89 8.05
CA VAL A 328 23.17 -12.10 9.39
C VAL A 328 22.65 -13.41 10.01
N LEU A 329 21.34 -13.67 9.92
CA LEU A 329 20.73 -14.94 10.35
C LEU A 329 21.31 -16.15 9.61
N CYS A 330 21.38 -16.09 8.28
CA CYS A 330 21.91 -17.20 7.47
C CYS A 330 23.38 -17.47 7.78
N LYS A 331 24.18 -16.42 7.98
CA LYS A 331 25.59 -16.55 8.37
C LYS A 331 25.73 -17.22 9.73
N ALA A 332 24.93 -16.82 10.71
CA ALA A 332 24.95 -17.44 12.03
C ALA A 332 24.59 -18.94 11.96
N PHE A 333 23.51 -19.31 11.26
CA PHE A 333 23.13 -20.72 11.11
C PHE A 333 24.15 -21.54 10.31
N ALA A 334 24.82 -20.95 9.31
CA ALA A 334 25.91 -21.60 8.60
C ALA A 334 27.15 -21.85 9.50
N GLN A 335 27.35 -21.04 10.54
CA GLN A 335 28.43 -21.20 11.52
C GLN A 335 28.15 -22.28 12.59
N GLY A 336 27.04 -23.02 12.47
CA GLY A 336 26.71 -24.14 13.37
C GLY A 336 25.80 -23.75 14.54
N MET A 337 25.08 -22.65 14.42
CA MET A 337 24.13 -22.17 15.43
C MET A 337 22.78 -22.85 15.30
N ALA A 338 22.12 -23.17 16.42
CA ALA A 338 20.80 -23.82 16.47
C ALA A 338 20.71 -25.07 15.58
N LEU A 339 21.60 -26.05 15.80
CA LEU A 339 21.75 -27.21 14.91
C LEU A 339 20.49 -28.09 14.80
N GLU A 340 19.63 -28.09 15.82
CA GLU A 340 18.36 -28.85 15.82
C GLU A 340 17.23 -28.14 15.07
N LEU A 341 17.46 -26.92 14.56
CA LEU A 341 16.43 -26.15 13.88
C LEU A 341 16.07 -26.82 12.55
N SER A 342 14.82 -27.27 12.47
CA SER A 342 14.24 -27.91 11.28
C SER A 342 13.34 -26.96 10.49
N LYS A 343 12.75 -25.95 11.15
CA LYS A 343 11.80 -25.02 10.52
C LYS A 343 12.13 -23.57 10.88
N LEU A 344 12.28 -22.74 9.85
CA LEU A 344 12.47 -21.30 9.97
C LEU A 344 11.41 -20.57 9.15
N HIS A 345 10.57 -19.78 9.81
CA HIS A 345 9.54 -18.98 9.14
C HIS A 345 9.98 -17.51 9.06
N LEU A 346 10.06 -16.98 7.84
CA LEU A 346 10.47 -15.61 7.55
C LEU A 346 9.45 -14.85 6.69
N GLY A 347 8.30 -15.44 6.40
CA GLY A 347 7.28 -14.84 5.54
C GLY A 347 6.73 -13.52 6.09
N GLY A 348 6.36 -12.60 5.19
CA GLY A 348 5.76 -11.31 5.59
C GLY A 348 6.75 -10.29 6.18
N ASN A 349 8.06 -10.47 5.98
CA ASN A 349 9.09 -9.47 6.30
C ASN A 349 9.34 -8.51 5.13
N LYS A 350 10.14 -7.46 5.36
CA LYS A 350 10.56 -6.48 4.35
C LYS A 350 11.75 -6.98 3.50
N THR A 351 11.67 -8.22 3.04
CA THR A 351 12.75 -8.91 2.30
C THR A 351 12.47 -8.97 0.80
N SER A 352 13.51 -8.81 -0.01
CA SER A 352 13.44 -8.91 -1.47
C SER A 352 13.63 -10.35 -1.97
N PRO A 353 13.36 -10.63 -3.26
CA PRO A 353 13.74 -11.91 -3.87
C PRO A 353 15.22 -12.27 -3.73
N ALA A 354 16.11 -11.27 -3.69
CA ALA A 354 17.53 -11.49 -3.46
C ALA A 354 17.79 -11.95 -2.01
N GLY A 355 17.14 -11.32 -1.03
CA GLY A 355 17.19 -11.76 0.37
C GLY A 355 16.67 -13.18 0.55
N MET A 356 15.59 -13.55 -0.14
CA MET A 356 15.08 -14.92 -0.14
C MET A 356 16.10 -15.93 -0.69
N ALA A 357 16.83 -15.56 -1.76
CA ALA A 357 17.87 -16.40 -2.35
C ALA A 357 19.04 -16.67 -1.39
N LEU A 358 19.35 -15.75 -0.46
CA LEU A 358 20.39 -15.97 0.56
C LEU A 358 20.10 -17.21 1.43
N SER A 359 18.82 -17.48 1.70
CA SER A 359 18.41 -18.67 2.46
C SER A 359 18.55 -19.98 1.68
N GLN A 360 18.64 -19.93 0.36
CA GLN A 360 18.85 -21.14 -0.46
C GLN A 360 20.25 -21.72 -0.24
N GLY A 361 21.26 -20.85 -0.05
CA GLY A 361 22.61 -21.28 0.32
C GLY A 361 22.63 -21.98 1.68
N LEU A 362 21.79 -21.53 2.61
CA LEU A 362 21.64 -22.19 3.91
C LEU A 362 21.09 -23.62 3.77
N LYS A 363 20.14 -23.86 2.85
CA LYS A 363 19.60 -25.20 2.58
C LYS A 363 20.66 -26.18 2.03
N GLN A 364 21.67 -25.71 1.31
CA GLN A 364 22.78 -26.56 0.86
C GLN A 364 23.71 -26.98 2.01
N MET A 365 23.94 -26.08 2.96
CA MET A 365 24.77 -26.35 4.14
C MET A 365 24.03 -27.12 5.23
N ARG A 366 22.71 -26.90 5.34
CA ARG A 366 21.80 -27.42 6.37
C ARG A 366 20.60 -28.07 5.68
N GLY A 367 20.80 -29.23 5.07
CA GLY A 367 19.80 -29.92 4.24
C GLY A 367 18.47 -30.22 4.93
N GLU A 368 18.49 -30.36 6.25
CA GLU A 368 17.30 -30.63 7.09
C GLU A 368 16.50 -29.36 7.44
N LEU A 369 17.07 -28.17 7.25
CA LEU A 369 16.43 -26.91 7.59
C LEU A 369 15.49 -26.44 6.47
N SER A 370 14.20 -26.41 6.77
CA SER A 370 13.16 -25.85 5.91
C SER A 370 12.94 -24.38 6.20
N VAL A 371 13.31 -23.50 5.25
CA VAL A 371 13.01 -22.07 5.29
C VAL A 371 11.70 -21.78 4.57
N VAL A 372 10.72 -21.23 5.28
CA VAL A 372 9.38 -20.93 4.79
C VAL A 372 9.21 -19.43 4.61
N TRP A 373 9.00 -19.02 3.35
CA TRP A 373 8.80 -17.63 2.95
C TRP A 373 7.34 -17.24 2.75
N LYS A 374 6.43 -18.22 2.81
CA LYS A 374 5.00 -17.95 2.66
C LYS A 374 4.54 -17.06 3.84
N PRO A 375 3.89 -15.92 3.59
CA PRO A 375 3.41 -15.01 4.65
C PRO A 375 2.21 -15.67 5.35
N GLN A 376 2.48 -16.58 6.28
CA GLN A 376 1.47 -17.31 7.03
C GLN A 376 1.97 -17.50 8.46
N LEU A 377 1.05 -17.32 9.42
CA LEU A 377 1.32 -17.60 10.82
C LEU A 377 0.98 -19.08 11.08
N PRO A 378 1.96 -19.92 11.45
CA PRO A 378 1.72 -21.32 11.75
C PRO A 378 0.83 -21.47 13.00
N ASP A 379 -0.21 -22.31 12.89
CA ASP A 379 -1.17 -22.62 13.97
C ASP A 379 -1.85 -21.39 14.59
N ALA A 380 -1.96 -20.28 13.86
CA ALA A 380 -2.61 -19.09 14.35
C ALA A 380 -4.11 -19.31 14.50
N LYS A 381 -4.64 -18.89 15.64
CA LYS A 381 -6.07 -18.91 15.95
C LYS A 381 -6.59 -17.48 15.96
N SER A 382 -7.81 -17.29 15.47
CA SER A 382 -8.46 -15.99 15.46
C SER A 382 -8.66 -15.48 16.89
N LEU A 383 -8.24 -14.25 17.15
CA LEU A 383 -8.49 -13.51 18.39
C LEU A 383 -9.93 -13.01 18.43
N CYS A 384 -10.35 -12.37 17.34
CA CYS A 384 -11.68 -11.79 17.16
C CYS A 384 -11.98 -11.64 15.67
N THR A 385 -13.23 -11.32 15.34
CA THR A 385 -13.65 -11.02 13.97
C THR A 385 -13.97 -9.55 13.83
N VAL A 386 -13.54 -8.94 12.74
CA VAL A 386 -13.87 -7.56 12.41
C VAL A 386 -15.32 -7.49 11.95
N GLY A 387 -16.14 -6.80 12.72
CA GLY A 387 -17.50 -6.42 12.36
C GLY A 387 -17.50 -5.20 11.42
N THR A 388 -18.25 -4.17 11.77
CA THR A 388 -18.35 -2.95 10.95
C THR A 388 -17.06 -2.15 11.00
N VAL A 389 -16.55 -1.73 9.84
CA VAL A 389 -15.46 -0.75 9.72
C VAL A 389 -16.05 0.55 9.19
N TYR A 390 -15.80 1.66 9.88
CA TYR A 390 -16.37 2.96 9.51
C TYR A 390 -15.48 3.69 8.50
N VAL A 391 -16.08 4.34 7.50
CA VAL A 391 -15.35 5.07 6.46
C VAL A 391 -14.52 6.20 7.06
N ASN A 392 -13.33 6.46 6.53
CA ASN A 392 -12.37 7.45 7.01
C ASN A 392 -11.85 7.21 8.45
N SER A 393 -12.19 6.08 9.07
CA SER A 393 -11.63 5.71 10.37
C SER A 393 -10.18 5.23 10.25
N PRO A 394 -9.43 5.20 11.37
CA PRO A 394 -8.10 4.58 11.41
C PRO A 394 -8.07 3.15 10.88
N ALA A 395 -9.07 2.32 11.20
CA ALA A 395 -9.19 0.96 10.72
C ALA A 395 -9.42 0.89 9.19
N ASN A 396 -10.26 1.79 8.65
CA ASN A 396 -10.48 1.88 7.20
C ASN A 396 -9.22 2.32 6.46
N LYS A 397 -8.51 3.32 7.00
CA LYS A 397 -7.22 3.81 6.44
C LYS A 397 -6.13 2.73 6.47
N ALA A 398 -6.14 1.88 7.50
CA ALA A 398 -5.23 0.73 7.60
C ALA A 398 -5.59 -0.42 6.64
N GLY A 399 -6.74 -0.35 5.94
CA GLY A 399 -7.20 -1.39 5.02
C GLY A 399 -7.91 -2.58 5.68
N LEU A 400 -8.38 -2.41 6.93
CA LEU A 400 -9.16 -3.42 7.64
C LEU A 400 -10.55 -3.52 7.00
N LEU A 401 -11.05 -4.75 6.80
CA LEU A 401 -12.36 -4.99 6.20
C LEU A 401 -13.28 -5.76 7.14
N THR A 402 -14.58 -5.55 6.96
CA THR A 402 -15.60 -6.35 7.61
C THR A 402 -15.48 -7.81 7.22
N GLY A 403 -15.46 -8.69 8.22
CA GLY A 403 -15.28 -10.14 8.06
C GLY A 403 -13.85 -10.62 8.26
N ASP A 404 -12.86 -9.72 8.37
CA ASP A 404 -11.48 -10.12 8.66
C ASP A 404 -11.37 -10.86 10.00
N SER A 405 -10.62 -11.95 10.02
CA SER A 405 -10.25 -12.66 11.25
C SER A 405 -8.91 -12.15 11.76
N VAL A 406 -8.89 -11.46 12.91
CA VAL A 406 -7.64 -10.93 13.48
C VAL A 406 -6.87 -12.09 14.11
N LEU A 407 -5.64 -12.34 13.63
CA LEU A 407 -4.77 -13.40 14.14
C LEU A 407 -3.77 -12.89 15.18
N ALA A 408 -3.28 -11.66 15.00
CA ALA A 408 -2.38 -10.99 15.94
C ALA A 408 -2.69 -9.48 15.97
N PHE A 409 -2.57 -8.86 17.14
CA PHE A 409 -2.80 -7.42 17.33
C PHE A 409 -1.66 -6.80 18.12
N GLY A 410 -0.70 -6.20 17.42
CA GLY A 410 0.58 -5.77 18.00
C GLY A 410 1.25 -6.93 18.74
N PRO A 411 1.61 -6.78 20.03
CA PRO A 411 2.24 -7.83 20.81
C PRO A 411 1.26 -8.92 21.29
N VAL A 412 -0.04 -8.78 21.04
CA VAL A 412 -1.06 -9.74 21.49
C VAL A 412 -1.16 -10.87 20.49
N GLN A 413 -0.90 -12.07 21.00
CA GLN A 413 -0.98 -13.34 20.31
C GLN A 413 -2.07 -14.18 21.00
N TYR A 414 -2.53 -15.25 20.36
CA TYR A 414 -3.65 -16.06 20.87
C TYR A 414 -3.38 -16.67 22.26
N ASP A 415 -2.14 -17.04 22.56
CA ASP A 415 -1.71 -17.58 23.86
C ASP A 415 -1.94 -16.62 25.03
N ARG A 416 -1.91 -15.30 24.77
CA ARG A 416 -2.07 -14.24 25.77
C ARG A 416 -3.41 -13.52 25.67
N PHE A 417 -4.28 -13.92 24.73
CA PHE A 417 -5.56 -13.28 24.50
C PHE A 417 -6.62 -13.79 25.48
N LYS A 418 -7.29 -12.88 26.17
CA LYS A 418 -8.42 -13.19 27.07
C LYS A 418 -9.73 -12.69 26.48
N SER A 419 -9.79 -11.39 26.20
CA SER A 419 -10.94 -10.71 25.63
C SER A 419 -10.49 -9.47 24.86
N VAL A 420 -11.33 -8.95 23.98
CA VAL A 420 -11.04 -7.68 23.28
C VAL A 420 -10.81 -6.54 24.29
N SER A 421 -11.63 -6.47 25.34
CA SER A 421 -11.55 -5.44 26.38
C SER A 421 -10.28 -5.52 27.22
N ASP A 422 -9.82 -6.73 27.57
CA ASP A 422 -8.66 -6.91 28.46
C ASP A 422 -7.34 -6.96 27.70
N SER A 423 -7.35 -7.41 26.44
CA SER A 423 -6.12 -7.65 25.68
C SER A 423 -5.89 -6.61 24.58
N ILE A 424 -6.92 -6.20 23.84
CA ILE A 424 -6.77 -5.28 22.69
C ILE A 424 -6.89 -3.82 23.12
N VAL A 425 -7.91 -3.48 23.91
CA VAL A 425 -8.16 -2.08 24.32
C VAL A 425 -6.97 -1.44 25.04
N PRO A 426 -6.23 -2.10 25.94
CA PRO A 426 -5.04 -1.50 26.56
C PRO A 426 -3.94 -1.20 25.55
N VAL A 427 -3.75 -2.08 24.55
CA VAL A 427 -2.75 -1.86 23.49
C VAL A 427 -3.13 -0.67 22.63
N VAL A 428 -4.40 -0.54 22.26
CA VAL A 428 -4.92 0.61 21.51
C VAL A 428 -4.73 1.92 22.28
N LYS A 429 -5.11 1.94 23.57
CA LYS A 429 -4.96 3.12 24.44
C LYS A 429 -3.51 3.50 24.70
N GLY A 430 -2.62 2.51 24.82
CA GLY A 430 -1.18 2.73 25.05
C GLY A 430 -0.41 3.19 23.79
N ASN A 431 -1.01 3.07 22.61
CA ASN A 431 -0.37 3.37 21.32
C ASN A 431 -1.18 4.39 20.50
N VAL A 432 -1.85 5.34 21.16
CA VAL A 432 -2.50 6.46 20.45
C VAL A 432 -1.45 7.25 19.67
N ASN A 433 -1.74 7.55 18.40
CA ASN A 433 -0.85 8.16 17.40
C ASN A 433 0.40 7.35 17.08
N LYS A 434 0.50 6.09 17.51
CA LYS A 434 1.62 5.19 17.20
C LYS A 434 1.16 4.01 16.35
N PRO A 435 1.97 3.56 15.38
CA PRO A 435 1.60 2.43 14.53
C PRO A 435 1.58 1.11 15.32
N ILE A 436 0.54 0.32 15.09
CA ILE A 436 0.35 -1.03 15.62
C ILE A 436 0.24 -1.98 14.43
N ASP A 437 1.15 -2.95 14.36
CA ASP A 437 1.09 -3.98 13.33
C ASP A 437 0.06 -5.07 13.71
N VAL A 438 -0.91 -5.29 12.83
CA VAL A 438 -2.03 -6.23 13.01
C VAL A 438 -1.97 -7.25 11.88
N VAL A 439 -2.03 -8.54 12.21
CA VAL A 439 -2.10 -9.61 11.21
C VAL A 439 -3.53 -10.12 11.14
N VAL A 440 -4.11 -10.08 9.95
CA VAL A 440 -5.47 -10.55 9.68
C VAL A 440 -5.47 -11.68 8.67
N CYS A 441 -6.49 -12.53 8.77
CA CYS A 441 -6.82 -13.57 7.84
C CYS A 441 -8.05 -13.11 7.03
N ARG A 442 -7.91 -13.07 5.71
CA ARG A 442 -8.93 -12.64 4.77
C ARG A 442 -9.13 -13.73 3.72
N MET A 443 -10.38 -14.07 3.42
CA MET A 443 -10.70 -14.84 2.22
C MET A 443 -10.68 -13.92 1.02
N ASP A 444 -9.88 -14.25 0.01
CA ASP A 444 -9.91 -13.52 -1.25
C ASP A 444 -11.13 -13.91 -2.10
N GLY A 445 -11.37 -13.17 -3.18
CA GLY A 445 -12.46 -13.46 -4.13
C GLY A 445 -12.32 -14.80 -4.86
N THR A 446 -11.21 -15.51 -4.67
CA THR A 446 -10.94 -16.85 -5.20
C THR A 446 -11.05 -17.96 -4.14
N ALA A 447 -11.60 -17.64 -2.96
CA ALA A 447 -11.75 -18.52 -1.80
C ALA A 447 -10.43 -19.05 -1.22
N GLN A 448 -9.30 -18.39 -1.51
CA GLN A 448 -8.03 -18.69 -0.86
C GLN A 448 -7.89 -17.88 0.43
N VAL A 449 -7.26 -18.50 1.44
CA VAL A 449 -6.98 -17.85 2.71
C VAL A 449 -5.66 -17.10 2.63
N GLN A 450 -5.72 -15.78 2.75
CA GLN A 450 -4.55 -14.90 2.78
C GLN A 450 -4.35 -14.33 4.17
N HIS A 451 -3.10 -14.34 4.65
CA HIS A 451 -2.71 -13.62 5.86
C HIS A 451 -2.04 -12.31 5.44
N LEU A 452 -2.56 -11.20 5.96
CA LEU A 452 -2.14 -9.84 5.63
C LEU A 452 -1.67 -9.14 6.89
N GLN A 453 -0.55 -8.43 6.81
CA GLN A 453 -0.14 -7.50 7.87
C GLN A 453 -0.55 -6.10 7.48
N LEU A 454 -1.30 -5.46 8.38
CA LEU A 454 -1.80 -4.11 8.27
C LEU A 454 -1.18 -3.28 9.38
N THR A 455 -0.80 -2.05 9.09
CA THR A 455 -0.32 -1.12 10.11
C THR A 455 -1.44 -0.16 10.46
N LEU A 456 -1.92 -0.25 11.69
CA LEU A 456 -3.03 0.51 12.19
C LEU A 456 -2.53 1.55 13.20
N THR A 457 -2.87 2.81 13.00
CA THR A 457 -2.49 3.91 13.90
C THR A 457 -3.73 4.42 14.61
N PRO A 458 -3.98 4.06 15.89
CA PRO A 458 -5.14 4.54 16.62
C PRO A 458 -5.08 6.05 16.80
N THR A 459 -6.10 6.76 16.35
CA THR A 459 -6.19 8.22 16.49
C THR A 459 -7.63 8.61 16.78
N GLU A 460 -7.82 9.82 17.29
CA GLU A 460 -9.15 10.43 17.29
C GLU A 460 -9.63 10.63 15.84
N TRP A 461 -10.93 10.46 15.63
CA TRP A 461 -11.61 10.59 14.35
C TRP A 461 -13.08 10.96 14.62
N ARG A 462 -13.88 11.21 13.58
CA ARG A 462 -15.25 11.75 13.73
C ARG A 462 -16.23 10.80 14.46
N GLY A 463 -15.91 9.52 14.61
CA GLY A 463 -16.80 8.53 15.23
C GLY A 463 -16.32 8.02 16.59
N ALA A 464 -16.96 6.95 17.06
CA ALA A 464 -16.71 6.42 18.40
C ALA A 464 -15.39 5.60 18.49
N GLY A 465 -14.65 5.80 19.58
CA GLY A 465 -13.42 5.08 19.88
C GLY A 465 -12.22 5.52 19.03
N LEU A 466 -11.09 4.81 19.17
CA LEU A 466 -9.81 5.19 18.55
C LEU A 466 -9.50 4.44 17.24
N LEU A 467 -10.25 3.38 16.93
CA LEU A 467 -10.03 2.54 15.76
C LEU A 467 -11.05 2.80 14.65
N GLY A 468 -12.30 3.08 15.05
CA GLY A 468 -13.45 3.09 14.16
C GLY A 468 -13.68 1.79 13.43
N CYS A 469 -13.66 0.70 14.19
CA CYS A 469 -14.20 -0.60 13.82
C CYS A 469 -14.82 -1.29 15.04
N ILE A 470 -15.75 -2.21 14.80
CA ILE A 470 -16.31 -3.10 15.82
C ILE A 470 -15.53 -4.42 15.77
N LEU A 471 -14.95 -4.84 16.89
CA LEU A 471 -14.32 -6.15 17.03
C LEU A 471 -15.28 -7.05 17.83
N LYS A 472 -15.57 -8.24 17.28
CA LYS A 472 -16.51 -9.21 17.84
C LYS A 472 -15.80 -10.44 18.39
#